data_AF-A0A2G5IKQ8-F1
#
_entry.id   AF-A0A2G5IKQ8-F1
#
_cell.length_a   1.000
_cell.length_b   1.000
_cell.length_c   1.000
_cell.angle_alpha   90.00
_cell.angle_beta   90.00
_cell.angle_gamma   90.00
#
_symmetry.space_group_name_H-M   'P 1'
#
loop_
_entity.id
_entity.type
_entity.pdbx_description
1 polymer ?
#
loop_
_entity_poly.entity_id
_entity_poly.type
_entity_poly.pdbx_seq_one_letter_code
_entity_poly.pdbx_strand_id
1 'polypeptide(L)'
;MSLILPGAAPAQQGGAGRSSGDLLELRRVGGLFEMSVRTQVPCRLFCQPGLMPLRKSRQSRQSRTSRTSVARRSALLAVTAVACLAACGTQKPGLGPAAPATSGSGSVSPGASPHAEPDRGDSAPHNAENNIGRRAKDMSPADEAAAEEKAKQVKPLLEKLRGEGKISPKDVRPALASLGFRAEDMRVQDPWSRWNVDHSEKVPGTAYGIWVGKTACISGVVSEDHVWTEVTGPYPETACIAPPVAH
;
A
#
# COMPACT_ATOMS: atom_id res chain seq x y z
N MET A 1 52.77 24.12 14.41
CA MET A 1 52.78 23.53 13.06
C MET A 1 51.34 23.47 12.55
N SER A 2 51.15 24.11 11.40
CA SER A 2 49.99 24.35 10.53
C SER A 2 48.55 24.01 10.95
N LEU A 3 47.75 25.08 10.96
CA LEU A 3 46.30 25.19 10.81
C LEU A 3 45.83 24.79 9.40
N ILE A 4 44.70 24.07 9.25
CA ILE A 4 43.86 24.12 8.04
C ILE A 4 42.37 24.04 8.47
N LEU A 5 41.64 25.12 8.17
CA LEU A 5 40.18 25.30 8.23
C LEU A 5 39.59 25.21 6.78
N PRO A 6 38.25 25.26 6.57
CA PRO A 6 37.52 24.43 5.61
C PRO A 6 37.40 25.01 4.20
N GLY A 7 37.23 24.11 3.22
CA GLY A 7 36.96 24.45 1.82
C GLY A 7 35.47 24.65 1.53
N ALA A 8 35.16 25.83 1.00
CA ALA A 8 33.84 26.28 0.58
C ALA A 8 33.34 25.60 -0.72
N ALA A 9 32.02 25.62 -0.88
CA ALA A 9 31.27 25.20 -2.07
C ALA A 9 31.51 26.11 -3.30
N PRO A 10 31.17 25.62 -4.50
CA PRO A 10 30.61 26.48 -5.53
C PRO A 10 29.15 26.13 -5.87
N ALA A 11 28.38 27.21 -6.08
CA ALA A 11 27.06 27.22 -6.65
C ALA A 11 27.07 26.90 -8.16
N GLN A 12 26.07 26.16 -8.64
CA GLN A 12 25.60 26.19 -10.03
C GLN A 12 24.06 26.28 -9.99
N GLN A 13 23.48 27.44 -10.28
CA GLN A 13 23.07 27.94 -11.61
C GLN A 13 22.02 27.05 -12.30
N GLY A 14 20.86 27.65 -12.52
CA GLY A 14 19.66 27.00 -13.02
C GLY A 14 19.69 26.68 -14.52
N GLY A 15 18.82 25.75 -14.88
CA GLY A 15 18.47 25.44 -16.26
C GLY A 15 16.97 25.22 -16.36
N ALA A 16 16.25 26.24 -16.77
CA ALA A 16 14.90 26.10 -17.32
C ALA A 16 15.03 25.42 -18.69
N GLY A 17 14.46 24.23 -18.84
CA GLY A 17 14.50 23.46 -20.08
C GLY A 17 13.22 22.66 -20.25
N ARG A 18 12.14 23.34 -20.67
CA ARG A 18 11.01 22.67 -21.34
C ARG A 18 11.50 22.17 -22.69
N SER A 19 11.71 20.87 -22.83
CA SER A 19 11.88 20.22 -24.14
C SER A 19 10.67 19.34 -24.38
N SER A 20 9.71 19.88 -25.13
CA SER A 20 8.72 19.09 -25.85
C SER A 20 9.47 18.28 -26.90
N GLY A 21 9.50 16.96 -26.76
CA GLY A 21 10.06 16.07 -27.76
C GLY A 21 9.15 16.01 -28.98
N ASP A 22 9.43 16.84 -29.98
CA ASP A 22 8.96 16.63 -31.33
C ASP A 22 9.80 15.53 -31.99
N LEU A 23 9.11 14.46 -32.35
CA LEU A 23 9.64 13.26 -32.98
C LEU A 23 9.94 13.57 -34.47
N LEU A 24 11.19 13.86 -34.81
CA LEU A 24 11.64 14.01 -36.19
C LEU A 24 11.81 12.63 -36.85
N GLU A 25 10.82 12.19 -37.63
CA GLU A 25 10.93 11.05 -38.53
C GLU A 25 11.60 11.51 -39.85
N LEU A 26 12.88 11.15 -40.04
CA LEU A 26 13.62 11.37 -41.28
C LEU A 26 13.34 10.20 -42.25
N ARG A 27 12.46 10.40 -43.23
CA ARG A 27 12.33 9.51 -44.38
C ARG A 27 13.23 9.97 -45.52
N ARG A 28 14.05 9.05 -46.03
CA ARG A 28 14.98 9.25 -47.14
C ARG A 28 14.31 8.82 -48.44
N VAL A 29 14.07 9.77 -49.36
CA VAL A 29 13.67 9.46 -50.74
C VAL A 29 14.55 10.27 -51.69
N GLY A 30 15.29 9.59 -52.56
CA GLY A 30 15.71 10.15 -53.86
C GLY A 30 16.71 11.31 -53.91
N GLY A 31 17.58 11.51 -52.91
CA GLY A 31 18.82 12.30 -53.09
C GLY A 31 18.68 13.83 -53.19
N LEU A 32 17.50 14.40 -52.95
CA LEU A 32 17.27 15.84 -52.82
C LEU A 32 16.52 16.10 -51.51
N PHE A 33 17.11 16.90 -50.62
CA PHE A 33 16.46 17.32 -49.37
C PHE A 33 15.47 18.45 -49.67
N GLU A 34 14.18 18.14 -49.66
CA GLU A 34 13.12 19.16 -49.66
C GLU A 34 12.70 19.44 -48.21
N MET A 35 12.93 20.66 -47.72
CA MET A 35 12.49 21.10 -46.39
C MET A 35 11.02 21.55 -46.44
N SER A 36 10.10 20.63 -46.15
CA SER A 36 8.68 20.99 -45.97
C SER A 36 8.42 21.40 -44.52
N VAL A 37 8.42 22.70 -44.25
CA VAL A 37 8.01 23.28 -42.96
C VAL A 37 6.48 23.19 -42.83
N ARG A 38 5.98 22.26 -42.00
CA ARG A 38 4.58 22.29 -41.55
C ARG A 38 4.46 23.26 -40.38
N THR A 39 4.07 24.50 -40.67
CA THR A 39 3.57 25.44 -39.67
C THR A 39 2.21 24.97 -39.15
N GLN A 40 2.16 24.41 -37.93
CA GLN A 40 0.89 24.28 -37.21
C GLN A 40 0.46 25.66 -36.70
N VAL A 41 -0.61 26.15 -37.31
CA VAL A 41 -1.30 27.40 -36.95
C VAL A 41 -1.97 27.23 -35.58
N PRO A 42 -1.81 28.17 -34.64
CA PRO A 42 -2.62 28.20 -33.42
C PRO A 42 -4.02 28.75 -33.76
N CYS A 43 -5.04 27.89 -33.77
CA CYS A 43 -6.42 28.36 -33.77
C CYS A 43 -6.78 28.93 -32.39
N ARG A 44 -6.63 30.25 -32.27
CA ARG A 44 -7.32 31.07 -31.26
C ARG A 44 -8.82 31.11 -31.54
N LEU A 45 -9.58 31.10 -30.44
CA LEU A 45 -10.82 31.84 -30.19
C LEU A 45 -11.87 31.89 -31.32
N PHE A 46 -13.00 31.23 -31.07
CA PHE A 46 -14.29 31.82 -31.43
C PHE A 46 -15.24 31.78 -30.22
N CYS A 47 -15.64 32.98 -29.80
CA CYS A 47 -16.75 33.24 -28.88
C CYS A 47 -18.07 32.73 -29.45
N GLN A 48 -18.93 32.16 -28.59
CA GLN A 48 -20.39 32.28 -28.66
C GLN A 48 -20.96 32.16 -27.23
N PRO A 49 -21.62 33.20 -26.68
CA PRO A 49 -22.43 33.10 -25.48
C PRO A 49 -23.88 32.75 -25.89
N GLY A 50 -24.31 31.54 -25.58
CA GLY A 50 -25.65 31.05 -25.90
C GLY A 50 -26.41 30.63 -24.64
N LEU A 51 -27.14 31.59 -24.06
CA LEU A 51 -28.26 31.36 -23.14
C LEU A 51 -29.23 30.32 -23.72
N MET A 52 -29.55 29.26 -22.97
CA MET A 52 -30.80 28.47 -23.07
C MET A 52 -30.88 27.46 -21.89
N PRO A 53 -32.07 26.92 -21.55
CA PRO A 53 -32.71 27.19 -20.26
C PRO A 53 -32.64 26.05 -19.24
N LEU A 54 -32.97 26.42 -18.00
CA LEU A 54 -33.44 25.57 -16.90
C LEU A 54 -34.41 24.47 -17.39
N ARG A 55 -33.89 23.27 -17.65
CA ARG A 55 -34.70 22.09 -17.92
C ARG A 55 -34.91 21.31 -16.62
N LYS A 56 -36.00 21.67 -15.95
CA LYS A 56 -36.59 20.95 -14.82
C LYS A 56 -37.12 19.60 -15.35
N SER A 57 -36.27 18.57 -15.39
CA SER A 57 -36.71 17.22 -15.78
C SER A 57 -37.05 16.40 -14.55
N ARG A 58 -38.34 16.03 -14.54
CA ARG A 58 -39.11 15.31 -13.54
C ARG A 58 -38.39 14.07 -13.01
N GLN A 59 -38.50 13.91 -11.68
CA GLN A 59 -38.52 12.63 -11.00
C GLN A 59 -39.38 11.63 -11.77
N SER A 60 -38.76 10.61 -12.35
CA SER A 60 -39.46 9.38 -12.72
C SER A 60 -39.30 8.40 -11.57
N ARG A 61 -40.33 8.35 -10.71
CA ARG A 61 -40.66 7.17 -9.94
C ARG A 61 -40.78 6.00 -10.93
N GLN A 62 -39.82 5.09 -10.92
CA GLN A 62 -40.06 3.73 -11.37
C GLN A 62 -39.97 2.80 -10.16
N SER A 63 -41.04 2.83 -9.39
CA SER A 63 -41.53 1.65 -8.68
C SER A 63 -41.95 0.61 -9.71
N ARG A 64 -41.09 -0.40 -9.93
CA ARG A 64 -41.54 -1.70 -10.44
C ARG A 64 -40.90 -2.80 -9.62
N THR A 65 -41.68 -3.21 -8.64
CA THR A 65 -41.74 -4.58 -8.13
C THR A 65 -41.64 -5.58 -9.29
N SER A 66 -40.64 -6.45 -9.25
CA SER A 66 -40.59 -7.66 -10.06
C SER A 66 -40.07 -8.79 -9.20
N ARG A 67 -41.06 -9.45 -8.58
CA ARG A 67 -41.18 -10.88 -8.26
C ARG A 67 -39.89 -11.71 -8.32
N THR A 68 -39.51 -12.19 -7.15
CA THR A 68 -39.28 -13.62 -6.84
C THR A 68 -39.08 -14.55 -8.03
N SER A 69 -37.86 -15.06 -8.18
CA SER A 69 -37.65 -16.44 -8.65
C SER A 69 -36.82 -17.19 -7.61
N VAL A 70 -37.55 -17.95 -6.79
CA VAL A 70 -37.01 -19.05 -6.00
C VAL A 70 -37.00 -20.28 -6.91
N ALA A 71 -35.83 -20.85 -7.14
CA ALA A 71 -35.63 -22.24 -7.57
C ALA A 71 -34.25 -22.65 -7.04
N ARG A 72 -34.12 -23.30 -5.88
CA ARG A 72 -34.29 -24.73 -5.57
C ARG A 72 -33.58 -25.68 -6.55
N ARG A 73 -32.81 -26.60 -5.93
CA ARG A 73 -32.16 -27.87 -6.40
C ARG A 73 -30.67 -27.68 -6.71
N SER A 74 -29.69 -28.39 -6.13
CA SER A 74 -29.62 -29.70 -5.44
C SER A 74 -28.41 -29.66 -4.49
N ALA A 75 -28.44 -30.05 -3.22
CA ALA A 75 -28.50 -31.40 -2.66
C ALA A 75 -27.48 -32.40 -3.27
N LEU A 76 -26.61 -32.89 -2.38
CA LEU A 76 -25.92 -34.18 -2.31
C LEU A 76 -24.41 -34.27 -2.65
N LEU A 77 -23.74 -34.99 -1.72
CA LEU A 77 -22.45 -35.70 -1.75
C LEU A 77 -21.19 -34.88 -1.40
N ALA A 78 -20.29 -35.31 -0.51
CA ALA A 78 -20.24 -36.49 0.35
C ALA A 78 -19.14 -36.30 1.43
N VAL A 79 -19.33 -37.04 2.51
CA VAL A 79 -18.41 -37.31 3.63
C VAL A 79 -17.08 -37.92 3.16
N THR A 80 -15.94 -37.32 3.58
CA THR A 80 -14.63 -37.99 3.76
C THR A 80 -13.88 -37.27 4.88
N ALA A 81 -13.86 -37.81 6.11
CA ALA A 81 -12.91 -38.81 6.62
C ALA A 81 -11.50 -38.21 6.86
N VAL A 82 -11.17 -37.89 8.12
CA VAL A 82 -10.35 -38.69 9.05
C VAL A 82 -8.87 -38.25 9.05
N ALA A 83 -8.49 -37.71 10.21
CA ALA A 83 -7.21 -37.78 10.92
C ALA A 83 -5.89 -37.97 10.14
N CYS A 84 -5.02 -36.96 10.26
CA CYS A 84 -3.56 -37.16 10.41
C CYS A 84 -3.02 -36.11 11.40
N LEU A 85 -3.19 -36.39 12.71
CA LEU A 85 -2.28 -35.86 13.73
C LEU A 85 -1.01 -36.72 13.69
N ALA A 86 0.05 -36.19 13.10
CA ALA A 86 1.43 -36.64 13.31
C ALA A 86 2.21 -35.39 13.75
N ALA A 87 2.47 -35.15 15.03
CA ALA A 87 3.40 -35.87 15.92
C ALA A 87 4.83 -35.91 15.37
N CYS A 88 5.65 -34.94 15.79
CA CYS A 88 7.08 -35.16 16.07
C CYS A 88 7.61 -34.03 16.98
N GLY A 89 7.45 -34.20 18.29
CA GLY A 89 8.15 -33.41 19.30
C GLY A 89 9.44 -34.12 19.69
N THR A 90 10.58 -33.49 19.44
CA THR A 90 11.90 -34.03 19.81
C THR A 90 12.30 -33.45 21.16
N GLN A 91 12.07 -34.19 22.25
CA GLN A 91 12.65 -33.89 23.57
C GLN A 91 14.02 -34.55 23.69
N LYS A 92 15.03 -33.75 24.07
CA LYS A 92 16.39 -34.20 24.36
C LYS A 92 16.61 -34.14 25.88
N PRO A 93 16.84 -35.26 26.57
CA PRO A 93 17.22 -35.24 27.98
C PRO A 93 18.74 -35.14 28.09
N GLY A 94 19.22 -34.06 28.69
CA GLY A 94 20.60 -33.91 29.13
C GLY A 94 20.66 -33.87 30.65
N LEU A 95 20.88 -35.03 31.27
CA LEU A 95 21.31 -35.17 32.66
C LEU A 95 22.84 -35.06 32.70
N GLY A 96 23.35 -34.16 33.54
CA GLY A 96 24.78 -34.05 33.86
C GLY A 96 24.97 -33.20 35.13
N PRO A 97 25.71 -33.66 36.16
CA PRO A 97 25.58 -33.18 37.54
C PRO A 97 26.61 -32.12 37.98
N ALA A 98 26.24 -31.46 39.10
CA ALA A 98 27.07 -30.90 40.18
C ALA A 98 27.84 -29.57 39.99
N ALA A 99 27.56 -28.67 40.94
CA ALA A 99 28.16 -27.34 41.17
C ALA A 99 29.62 -27.40 41.69
N PRO A 100 30.29 -26.25 41.90
CA PRO A 100 30.13 -25.55 43.19
C PRO A 100 30.05 -24.01 43.11
N ALA A 101 29.69 -23.45 44.27
CA ALA A 101 29.27 -22.10 44.56
C ALA A 101 30.23 -20.97 44.16
N THR A 102 29.63 -19.85 43.74
CA THR A 102 30.25 -18.52 43.82
C THR A 102 29.37 -17.65 44.71
N SER A 103 29.89 -17.31 45.89
CA SER A 103 29.33 -16.28 46.76
C SER A 103 29.59 -14.92 46.13
N GLY A 104 28.54 -14.12 45.90
CA GLY A 104 28.69 -12.77 45.36
C GLY A 104 27.42 -11.96 45.52
N SER A 105 27.35 -11.21 46.63
CA SER A 105 26.52 -10.04 46.90
C SER A 105 25.08 -10.04 46.37
N GLY A 106 24.14 -10.31 47.29
CA GLY A 106 22.74 -10.00 47.12
C GLY A 106 22.54 -8.50 46.88
N SER A 107 22.31 -8.15 45.61
CA SER A 107 21.57 -6.94 45.26
C SER A 107 20.09 -7.29 45.41
N VAL A 108 19.45 -6.69 46.40
CA VAL A 108 18.01 -6.82 46.63
C VAL A 108 17.32 -6.21 45.40
N SER A 109 16.98 -7.04 44.42
CA SER A 109 16.19 -6.60 43.27
C SER A 109 14.82 -6.17 43.78
N PRO A 110 14.33 -4.96 43.43
CA PRO A 110 12.96 -4.57 43.73
C PRO A 110 12.05 -5.62 43.11
N GLY A 111 11.09 -6.11 43.90
CA GLY A 111 10.22 -7.23 43.54
C GLY A 111 9.73 -7.11 42.09
N ALA A 112 9.98 -8.17 41.32
CA ALA A 112 9.34 -8.36 40.03
C ALA A 112 7.84 -8.13 40.22
N SER A 113 7.27 -7.22 39.42
CA SER A 113 5.83 -6.98 39.50
C SER A 113 5.10 -8.31 39.30
N PRO A 114 4.02 -8.59 40.04
CA PRO A 114 3.27 -9.86 39.94
C PRO A 114 2.62 -10.10 38.57
N HIS A 115 2.89 -9.25 37.58
CA HIS A 115 2.40 -9.31 36.21
C HIS A 115 3.51 -9.53 35.18
N ALA A 116 4.78 -9.64 35.59
CA ALA A 116 5.86 -9.99 34.68
C ALA A 116 5.88 -11.52 34.48
N GLU A 117 5.44 -11.99 33.30
CA GLU A 117 5.63 -13.38 32.92
C GLU A 117 7.14 -13.65 32.71
N PRO A 118 7.72 -14.67 33.38
CA PRO A 118 9.17 -14.79 33.56
C PRO A 118 10.01 -15.03 32.28
N ASP A 119 9.38 -15.24 31.12
CA ASP A 119 10.06 -15.50 29.84
C ASP A 119 9.75 -14.45 28.74
N ARG A 120 9.06 -13.35 29.06
CA ARG A 120 8.50 -12.41 28.05
C ARG A 120 9.16 -11.03 27.96
N GLY A 121 10.30 -10.82 28.62
CA GLY A 121 11.02 -9.54 28.64
C GLY A 121 10.19 -8.38 29.20
N ASP A 122 10.66 -7.13 29.05
CA ASP A 122 9.98 -5.89 29.49
C ASP A 122 8.73 -5.53 28.65
N SER A 123 8.04 -6.52 28.07
CA SER A 123 6.81 -6.27 27.33
C SER A 123 5.65 -6.03 28.29
N ALA A 124 4.81 -5.03 28.02
CA ALA A 124 3.58 -4.83 28.76
C ALA A 124 2.74 -6.13 28.80
N PRO A 125 2.07 -6.45 29.93
CA PRO A 125 1.15 -7.58 29.99
C PRO A 125 0.16 -7.56 28.82
N HIS A 126 -0.14 -8.73 28.26
CA HIS A 126 -1.05 -8.92 27.12
C HIS A 126 -0.62 -8.28 25.77
N ASN A 127 0.64 -7.86 25.60
CA ASN A 127 1.08 -7.23 24.34
C ASN A 127 0.80 -8.08 23.09
N ALA A 128 1.01 -9.39 23.15
CA ALA A 128 0.84 -10.26 21.99
C ALA A 128 -0.62 -10.35 21.55
N GLU A 129 -1.53 -10.43 22.51
CA GLU A 129 -2.97 -10.52 22.35
C GLU A 129 -3.52 -9.18 21.83
N ASN A 130 -3.08 -8.07 22.40
CA ASN A 130 -3.42 -6.71 22.01
C ASN A 130 -3.01 -6.34 20.57
N ASN A 131 -1.92 -6.93 20.09
CA ASN A 131 -1.40 -6.69 18.74
C ASN A 131 -1.88 -7.72 17.70
N ILE A 132 -2.75 -8.67 18.05
CA ILE A 132 -3.16 -9.73 17.10
C ILE A 132 -3.84 -9.16 15.85
N GLY A 133 -4.62 -8.09 15.99
CA GLY A 133 -5.27 -7.39 14.86
C GLY A 133 -4.28 -6.72 13.90
N ARG A 134 -3.07 -6.40 14.38
CA ARG A 134 -2.00 -5.77 13.59
C ARG A 134 -1.03 -6.75 12.97
N ARG A 135 -1.21 -8.06 13.21
CA ARG A 135 -0.39 -9.09 12.57
C ARG A 135 -1.00 -9.43 11.22
N ALA A 136 -0.23 -9.17 10.16
CA ALA A 136 -0.56 -9.69 8.85
C ALA A 136 -0.60 -11.23 8.90
N LYS A 137 -1.54 -11.83 8.19
CA LYS A 137 -1.56 -13.28 7.98
C LYS A 137 -0.39 -13.71 7.10
N ASP A 138 -0.06 -14.99 7.13
CA ASP A 138 0.99 -15.55 6.27
C ASP A 138 0.57 -15.52 4.79
N MET A 139 1.57 -15.36 3.92
CA MET A 139 1.43 -15.42 2.47
C MET A 139 1.86 -16.79 1.95
N SER A 140 1.25 -17.25 0.86
CA SER A 140 1.84 -18.34 0.09
C SER A 140 3.03 -17.82 -0.73
N PRO A 141 4.11 -18.61 -0.92
CA PRO A 141 5.29 -18.15 -1.66
C PRO A 141 4.98 -17.72 -3.12
N ALA A 142 3.98 -18.33 -3.73
CA ALA A 142 3.56 -17.99 -5.10
C ALA A 142 2.86 -16.62 -5.16
N ASP A 143 1.98 -16.34 -4.20
CA ASP A 143 1.29 -15.04 -4.12
C ASP A 143 2.26 -13.93 -3.71
N GLU A 144 3.21 -14.21 -2.81
CA GLU A 144 4.27 -13.27 -2.41
C GLU A 144 5.12 -12.86 -3.61
N ALA A 145 5.66 -13.82 -4.36
CA ALA A 145 6.45 -13.52 -5.56
C ALA A 145 5.66 -12.72 -6.61
N ALA A 146 4.38 -13.05 -6.81
CA ALA A 146 3.52 -12.30 -7.72
C ALA A 146 3.27 -10.86 -7.23
N ALA A 147 3.11 -10.68 -5.90
CA ALA A 147 2.92 -9.37 -5.29
C ALA A 147 4.18 -8.51 -5.37
N GLU A 148 5.38 -9.09 -5.18
CA GLU A 148 6.66 -8.39 -5.33
C GLU A 148 6.87 -7.86 -6.75
N GLU A 149 6.60 -8.68 -7.76
CA GLU A 149 6.71 -8.26 -9.17
C GLU A 149 5.75 -7.11 -9.50
N LYS A 150 4.53 -7.17 -8.97
CA LYS A 150 3.54 -6.10 -9.12
C LYS A 150 3.93 -4.85 -8.33
N ALA A 151 4.49 -4.97 -7.14
CA ALA A 151 4.95 -3.85 -6.32
C ALA A 151 6.05 -3.04 -7.01
N LYS A 152 6.95 -3.70 -7.75
CA LYS A 152 7.97 -3.05 -8.59
C LYS A 152 7.37 -2.15 -9.69
N GLN A 153 6.15 -2.42 -10.14
CA GLN A 153 5.41 -1.60 -11.12
C GLN A 153 4.63 -0.47 -10.44
N VAL A 154 4.06 -0.75 -9.26
CA VAL A 154 3.26 0.20 -8.48
C VAL A 154 4.12 1.37 -7.99
N LYS A 155 5.26 1.08 -7.34
CA LYS A 155 6.10 2.12 -6.71
C LYS A 155 6.49 3.26 -7.66
N PRO A 156 7.09 3.02 -8.85
CA PRO A 156 7.49 4.12 -9.74
C PRO A 156 6.30 4.91 -10.29
N LEU A 157 5.15 4.26 -10.53
CA LEU A 157 3.92 4.94 -10.96
C LEU A 157 3.44 5.92 -9.88
N LEU A 158 3.46 5.50 -8.61
CA LEU A 158 3.09 6.34 -7.48
C LEU A 158 4.11 7.45 -7.21
N GLU A 159 5.41 7.19 -7.38
CA GLU A 159 6.45 8.23 -7.30
C GLU A 159 6.27 9.31 -8.36
N LYS A 160 5.89 8.93 -9.58
CA LYS A 160 5.54 9.89 -10.64
C LYS A 160 4.33 10.75 -10.25
N LEU A 161 3.26 10.13 -9.75
CA LEU A 161 2.07 10.86 -9.27
C LEU A 161 2.41 11.83 -8.14
N ARG A 162 3.25 11.41 -7.19
CA ARG A 162 3.76 12.29 -6.13
C ARG A 162 4.48 13.50 -6.71
N GLY A 163 5.38 13.30 -7.67
CA GLY A 163 6.09 14.39 -8.34
C GLY A 163 5.18 15.37 -9.08
N GLU A 164 4.00 14.92 -9.50
CA GLU A 164 2.95 15.75 -10.12
C GLU A 164 1.97 16.39 -9.10
N GLY A 165 2.14 16.13 -7.79
CA GLY A 165 1.21 16.56 -6.75
C GLY A 165 -0.13 15.81 -6.74
N LYS A 166 -0.25 14.71 -7.47
CA LYS A 166 -1.45 13.90 -7.65
C LYS A 166 -1.53 12.77 -6.62
N ILE A 167 -1.56 13.15 -5.35
CA ILE A 167 -1.50 12.22 -4.21
C ILE A 167 -2.86 11.87 -3.62
N SER A 168 -3.96 12.35 -4.22
CA SER A 168 -5.30 12.14 -3.66
C SER A 168 -5.94 10.83 -4.14
N PRO A 169 -6.89 10.23 -3.39
CA PRO A 169 -7.45 8.93 -3.75
C PRO A 169 -8.09 8.88 -5.15
N LYS A 170 -8.66 10.01 -5.59
CA LYS A 170 -9.25 10.16 -6.94
C LYS A 170 -8.22 10.11 -8.08
N ASP A 171 -6.95 10.44 -7.81
CA ASP A 171 -5.88 10.42 -8.81
C ASP A 171 -5.13 9.08 -8.76
N VAL A 172 -4.90 8.54 -7.56
CA VAL A 172 -4.18 7.28 -7.35
C VAL A 172 -4.98 6.08 -7.85
N ARG A 173 -6.29 6.00 -7.56
CA ARG A 173 -7.13 4.87 -7.95
C ARG A 173 -7.14 4.57 -9.46
N PRO A 174 -7.39 5.54 -10.37
CA PRO A 174 -7.37 5.27 -11.80
C PRO A 174 -5.98 4.92 -12.31
N ALA A 175 -4.92 5.46 -11.71
CA ALA A 175 -3.56 5.13 -12.09
C ALA A 175 -3.19 3.67 -11.71
N LEU A 176 -3.59 3.20 -10.52
CA LEU A 176 -3.49 1.79 -10.16
C LEU A 176 -4.33 0.91 -11.11
N ALA A 177 -5.54 1.32 -11.45
CA ALA A 177 -6.37 0.59 -12.41
C ALA A 177 -5.70 0.47 -13.80
N SER A 178 -4.90 1.47 -14.22
CA SER A 178 -4.14 1.42 -15.48
C SER A 178 -3.06 0.34 -15.51
N LEU A 179 -2.62 -0.16 -14.35
CA LEU A 179 -1.72 -1.32 -14.22
C LEU A 179 -2.44 -2.67 -14.29
N GLY A 180 -3.77 -2.66 -14.49
CA GLY A 180 -4.61 -3.84 -14.61
C GLY A 180 -5.18 -4.38 -13.31
N PHE A 181 -5.07 -3.63 -12.20
CA PHE A 181 -5.73 -4.00 -10.95
C PHE A 181 -7.23 -3.75 -11.05
N ARG A 182 -8.04 -4.70 -10.58
CA ARG A 182 -9.50 -4.57 -10.57
C ARG A 182 -9.96 -3.71 -9.40
N ALA A 183 -11.10 -3.05 -9.55
CA ALA A 183 -11.62 -2.15 -8.52
C ALA A 183 -12.02 -2.90 -7.24
N GLU A 184 -12.40 -4.16 -7.37
CA GLU A 184 -12.79 -5.05 -6.26
C GLU A 184 -11.59 -5.55 -5.45
N ASP A 185 -10.42 -5.63 -6.08
CA ASP A 185 -9.18 -6.11 -5.44
C ASP A 185 -8.40 -4.97 -4.79
N MET A 186 -8.78 -3.71 -5.03
CA MET A 186 -8.10 -2.54 -4.49
C MET A 186 -8.97 -1.74 -3.53
N ARG A 187 -8.38 -1.35 -2.41
CA ARG A 187 -8.91 -0.35 -1.49
C ARG A 187 -8.00 0.87 -1.55
N VAL A 188 -8.59 2.03 -1.82
CA VAL A 188 -7.87 3.31 -1.94
C VAL A 188 -8.67 4.34 -1.15
N GLN A 189 -8.04 4.97 -0.17
CA GLN A 189 -8.72 5.86 0.77
C GLN A 189 -7.76 6.93 1.32
N ASP A 190 -8.31 7.94 1.99
CA ASP A 190 -7.49 8.88 2.75
C ASP A 190 -6.72 8.13 3.86
N PRO A 191 -5.46 8.51 4.14
CA PRO A 191 -4.68 7.90 5.21
C PRO A 191 -5.24 8.28 6.59
N TRP A 192 -5.16 7.35 7.54
CA TRP A 192 -5.55 7.62 8.92
C TRP A 192 -4.55 8.56 9.60
N SER A 193 -5.05 9.51 10.39
CA SER A 193 -4.20 10.23 11.35
C SER A 193 -3.84 9.31 12.51
N ARG A 194 -2.53 9.12 12.74
CA ARG A 194 -2.02 8.34 13.88
C ARG A 194 -2.30 9.00 15.24
N TRP A 195 -2.59 10.29 15.25
CA TRP A 195 -2.76 11.09 16.47
C TRP A 195 -4.21 11.45 16.76
N ASN A 196 -5.13 11.08 15.88
CA ASN A 196 -6.51 11.51 15.97
C ASN A 196 -7.43 10.29 16.06
N VAL A 197 -7.79 9.94 17.30
CA VAL A 197 -8.75 8.88 17.63
C VAL A 197 -10.12 9.19 17.02
N ASP A 198 -10.46 10.47 16.90
CA ASP A 198 -11.72 10.95 16.32
C ASP A 198 -11.66 11.09 14.79
N HIS A 199 -10.53 10.73 14.17
CA HIS A 199 -10.30 10.76 12.71
C HIS A 199 -10.65 12.10 12.03
N SER A 200 -10.65 13.20 12.80
CA SER A 200 -11.17 14.50 12.33
C SER A 200 -10.14 15.27 11.49
N GLU A 201 -8.86 14.99 11.70
CA GLU A 201 -7.77 15.60 10.96
C GLU A 201 -7.49 14.83 9.67
N LYS A 202 -7.56 15.54 8.54
CA LYS A 202 -7.18 14.98 7.24
C LYS A 202 -5.66 14.99 7.11
N VAL A 203 -5.07 13.82 6.98
CA VAL A 203 -3.67 13.68 6.57
C VAL A 203 -3.60 13.73 5.04
N PRO A 204 -2.78 14.61 4.43
CA PRO A 204 -2.65 14.67 2.99
C PRO A 204 -2.00 13.39 2.45
N GLY A 205 -2.60 12.83 1.40
CA GLY A 205 -2.10 11.64 0.74
C GLY A 205 -3.17 10.60 0.47
N THR A 206 -2.73 9.39 0.21
CA THR A 206 -3.57 8.23 -0.07
C THR A 206 -2.97 6.98 0.54
N ALA A 207 -3.74 6.26 1.34
CA ALA A 207 -3.46 4.88 1.70
C ALA A 207 -4.10 3.93 0.70
N TYR A 208 -3.39 2.88 0.32
CA TYR A 208 -3.89 1.87 -0.58
C TYR A 208 -3.51 0.46 -0.14
N GLY A 209 -4.35 -0.49 -0.52
CA GLY A 209 -4.15 -1.92 -0.32
C GLY A 209 -4.70 -2.67 -1.53
N ILE A 210 -3.90 -3.56 -2.12
CA ILE A 210 -4.25 -4.31 -3.32
C ILE A 210 -4.07 -5.79 -3.05
N TRP A 211 -5.12 -6.58 -3.25
CA TRP A 211 -5.05 -8.03 -3.19
C TRP A 211 -4.29 -8.60 -4.38
N VAL A 212 -3.39 -9.55 -4.11
CA VAL A 212 -2.69 -10.33 -5.12
C VAL A 212 -2.85 -11.81 -4.79
N GLY A 213 -3.48 -12.54 -5.71
CA GLY A 213 -3.85 -13.94 -5.45
C GLY A 213 -4.87 -14.05 -4.33
N LYS A 214 -4.62 -14.93 -3.36
CA LYS A 214 -5.53 -15.19 -2.22
C LYS A 214 -4.95 -14.78 -0.88
N THR A 215 -3.63 -14.69 -0.79
CA THR A 215 -2.92 -14.58 0.50
C THR A 215 -1.96 -13.40 0.58
N ALA A 216 -1.69 -12.70 -0.53
CA ALA A 216 -0.79 -11.55 -0.53
C ALA A 216 -1.52 -10.23 -0.77
N CYS A 217 -0.93 -9.17 -0.25
CA CYS A 217 -1.36 -7.79 -0.36
C CYS A 217 -0.16 -6.93 -0.76
N ILE A 218 -0.40 -5.93 -1.61
CA ILE A 218 0.50 -4.79 -1.79
C ILE A 218 -0.13 -3.64 -1.01
N SER A 219 0.57 -3.18 0.03
CA SER A 219 0.09 -2.17 0.95
C SER A 219 1.00 -0.95 0.87
N GLY A 220 0.46 0.25 1.02
CA GLY A 220 1.30 1.43 0.99
C GLY A 220 0.58 2.74 1.20
N VAL A 221 1.39 3.80 1.18
CA VAL A 221 0.94 5.19 1.31
C VAL A 221 1.69 6.06 0.32
N VAL A 222 0.98 7.00 -0.29
CA VAL A 222 1.55 8.11 -1.06
C VAL A 222 1.23 9.38 -0.29
N SER A 223 2.26 10.06 0.21
CA SER A 223 2.14 11.38 0.84
C SER A 223 2.95 12.41 0.06
N GLU A 224 2.90 13.66 0.49
CA GLU A 224 3.75 14.73 -0.06
C GLU A 224 5.25 14.40 0.10
N ASP A 225 5.61 13.84 1.26
CA ASP A 225 7.00 13.60 1.62
C ASP A 225 7.59 12.35 0.96
N HIS A 226 6.80 11.28 0.82
CA HIS A 226 7.33 10.00 0.35
C HIS A 226 6.27 9.07 -0.25
N VAL A 227 6.75 8.04 -0.93
CA VAL A 227 5.96 6.88 -1.35
C VAL A 227 6.49 5.67 -0.61
N TRP A 228 5.62 4.99 0.13
CA TRP A 228 5.91 3.75 0.80
C TRP A 228 5.06 2.62 0.20
N THR A 229 5.68 1.47 -0.01
CA THR A 229 5.06 0.31 -0.65
C THR A 229 5.74 -0.93 -0.09
N GLU A 230 4.95 -1.88 0.38
CA GLU A 230 5.41 -3.15 0.92
C GLU A 230 4.49 -4.28 0.47
N VAL A 231 5.03 -5.50 0.52
CA VAL A 231 4.28 -6.73 0.29
C VAL A 231 4.04 -7.37 1.65
N THR A 232 2.78 -7.61 1.98
CA THR A 232 2.35 -8.18 3.27
C THR A 232 1.25 -9.19 3.03
N GLY A 233 0.95 -10.05 4.00
CA GLY A 233 -0.34 -10.75 3.97
C GLY A 233 -1.47 -9.85 4.47
N PRO A 234 -2.73 -10.33 4.40
CA PRO A 234 -3.89 -9.56 4.82
C PRO A 234 -3.99 -9.46 6.35
N TYR A 235 -4.32 -8.27 6.83
CA TYR A 235 -4.74 -8.02 8.20
C TYR A 235 -6.16 -8.54 8.44
N PRO A 236 -6.45 -9.11 9.61
CA PRO A 236 -7.75 -9.73 9.90
C PRO A 236 -8.93 -8.76 9.83
N GLU A 237 -8.73 -7.49 10.17
CA GLU A 237 -9.81 -6.49 10.26
C GLU A 237 -9.89 -5.59 9.03
N THR A 238 -8.73 -5.19 8.50
CA THR A 238 -8.62 -4.14 7.49
C THR A 238 -8.18 -4.67 6.12
N ALA A 239 -8.05 -5.99 5.99
CA ALA A 239 -7.59 -6.66 4.78
C ALA A 239 -6.19 -6.17 4.36
N CYS A 240 -6.03 -5.58 3.17
CA CYS A 240 -4.72 -5.16 2.66
C CYS A 240 -4.25 -3.76 3.11
N ILE A 241 -4.79 -3.18 4.19
CA ILE A 241 -4.26 -1.93 4.73
C ILE A 241 -3.97 -2.12 6.21
N ALA A 242 -2.78 -1.76 6.67
CA ALA A 242 -2.42 -1.90 8.08
C ALA A 242 -3.39 -1.10 8.98
N PRO A 243 -3.89 -1.68 10.08
CA PRO A 243 -4.72 -0.96 11.03
C PRO A 243 -3.91 0.12 11.77
N PRO A 244 -4.53 1.30 12.03
CA PRO A 244 -3.83 2.45 12.62
C PRO A 244 -3.48 2.27 14.10
N VAL A 245 -4.27 1.50 14.85
CA VAL A 245 -4.11 1.32 16.30
C VAL A 245 -4.16 -0.17 16.68
N ALA A 246 -3.45 -0.53 17.76
CA ALA A 246 -3.63 -1.81 18.45
C ALA A 246 -4.65 -1.62 19.57
N HIS A 247 -5.33 -2.69 19.96
CA HIS A 247 -6.30 -2.69 21.07
C HIS A 247 -5.63 -2.92 22.42
#